data_AF-A0A942NP48-F1
#
_entry.id   AF-A0A942NP48-F1
#
_cell.length_a   1.000
_cell.length_b   1.000
_cell.length_c   1.000
_cell.angle_alpha   90.00
_cell.angle_beta   90.00
_cell.angle_gamma   90.00
#
_symmetry.space_group_name_H-M   'P 1'
#
loop_
_entity.id
_entity.type
_entity.pdbx_description
1 polymer ?
#
loop_
_entity_poly.entity_id
_entity_poly.type
_entity_poly.pdbx_seq_one_letter_code
_entity_poly.pdbx_strand_id
1 'polypeptide(L)'
;MTNNIKFTSDMASLAEASYMEFEKFPTSESGVVSGLIAKGFSQTQANDFIQHWSVVGGSHQINMPSGFSATLFQGKANSGELSDQYVLAIRGTEQTLIDLVGADGGDILLDGLAVDQIIDLYNYTQKLTHTGAYQAAKLIKVDGVDGGPIDAFYAKTHGLLFLDGVETGIYRIDFETHNDGAGLLPVGAQVHVTGHSLGGHLAAAFSRLFPSLALDATMINGAGFTEDFSLLTNDFNVNNFFNMIGGASQFDSSK
;
A
#
# COMPACT_ATOMS: atom_id res chain seq x y z
N MET A 1 13.85 -14.56 -8.68
CA MET A 1 15.03 -13.92 -8.05
C MET A 1 15.44 -14.76 -6.84
N THR A 2 16.73 -14.92 -6.57
CA THR A 2 17.17 -15.57 -5.32
C THR A 2 17.05 -14.54 -4.21
N ASN A 3 15.97 -14.62 -3.42
CA ASN A 3 15.83 -13.84 -2.18
C ASN A 3 17.03 -14.14 -1.28
N ASN A 4 18.02 -13.25 -1.33
CA ASN A 4 19.20 -13.33 -0.49
C ASN A 4 19.02 -12.39 0.71
N ILE A 5 19.81 -12.60 1.76
CA ILE A 5 19.70 -11.84 3.02
C ILE A 5 19.86 -10.33 2.77
N LYS A 6 20.67 -9.92 1.80
CA LYS A 6 20.87 -8.51 1.45
C LYS A 6 19.58 -7.90 0.90
N PHE A 7 18.93 -8.55 -0.07
CA PHE A 7 17.66 -8.08 -0.64
C PHE A 7 16.59 -7.84 0.44
N THR A 8 16.39 -8.82 1.33
CA THR A 8 15.43 -8.69 2.43
C THR A 8 15.83 -7.56 3.40
N SER A 9 17.12 -7.40 3.70
CA SER A 9 17.62 -6.30 4.52
C SER A 9 17.36 -4.93 3.87
N ASP A 10 17.55 -4.82 2.56
CA ASP A 10 17.29 -3.59 1.80
C ASP A 10 15.80 -3.25 1.82
N MET A 11 14.92 -4.23 1.56
CA MET A 11 13.46 -4.08 1.63
C MET A 11 12.98 -3.68 3.03
N ALA A 12 13.59 -4.22 4.09
CA ALA A 12 13.29 -3.85 5.47
C ALA A 12 13.72 -2.41 5.78
N SER A 13 14.92 -2.01 5.34
CA SER A 13 15.40 -0.63 5.50
C SER A 13 14.50 0.37 4.77
N LEU A 14 14.06 0.06 3.56
CA LEU A 14 13.14 0.90 2.79
C LEU A 14 11.75 0.97 3.44
N ALA A 15 11.24 -0.16 3.96
CA ALA A 15 9.99 -0.19 4.72
C ALA A 15 10.07 0.70 5.98
N GLU A 16 11.18 0.67 6.71
CA GLU A 16 11.39 1.54 7.88
C GLU A 16 11.54 3.02 7.47
N ALA A 17 12.29 3.29 6.39
CA ALA A 17 12.47 4.65 5.85
C ALA A 17 11.14 5.28 5.38
N SER A 18 10.14 4.48 5.00
CA SER A 18 8.80 4.98 4.62
C SER A 18 8.06 5.69 5.77
N TYR A 19 8.49 5.51 7.02
CA TYR A 19 7.95 6.23 8.18
C TYR A 19 8.49 7.66 8.31
N MET A 20 9.49 8.04 7.50
CA MET A 20 10.04 9.39 7.49
C MET A 20 9.04 10.40 6.95
N GLU A 21 8.93 11.53 7.65
CA GLU A 21 8.05 12.65 7.29
C GLU A 21 8.81 13.60 6.35
N PHE A 22 8.86 13.27 5.05
CA PHE A 22 9.63 14.04 4.04
C PHE A 22 9.13 15.48 3.86
N GLU A 23 7.98 15.84 4.40
CA GLU A 23 7.47 17.21 4.45
C GLU A 23 8.13 18.06 5.56
N LYS A 24 8.70 17.42 6.59
CA LYS A 24 9.39 18.09 7.70
C LYS A 24 10.90 18.17 7.49
N PHE A 25 11.45 17.39 6.57
CA PHE A 25 12.87 17.34 6.26
C PHE A 25 13.10 17.60 4.77
N PRO A 26 14.11 18.41 4.39
CA PRO A 26 14.40 18.61 2.98
C PRO A 26 14.81 17.28 2.32
N THR A 27 14.48 17.10 1.04
CA THR A 27 14.89 15.91 0.26
C THR A 27 16.38 15.93 -0.14
N SER A 28 17.16 16.91 0.33
CA SER A 28 18.61 16.89 0.24
C SER A 28 19.19 15.75 1.09
N GLU A 29 20.36 15.23 0.73
CA GLU A 29 20.99 14.12 1.48
C GLU A 29 21.09 14.40 2.99
N SER A 30 21.46 15.62 3.38
CA SER A 30 21.49 16.04 4.79
C SER A 30 20.12 16.01 5.48
N GLY A 31 19.05 16.33 4.76
CA GLY A 31 17.69 16.30 5.28
C GLY A 31 17.17 14.88 5.40
N VAL A 32 17.42 14.04 4.40
CA VAL A 32 17.10 12.60 4.44
C VAL A 32 17.82 11.94 5.62
N VAL A 33 19.12 12.18 5.79
CA VAL A 33 19.88 11.65 6.94
C VAL A 33 19.26 12.08 8.28
N SER A 34 18.92 13.37 8.41
CA SER A 34 18.32 13.90 9.64
C SER A 34 16.94 13.30 9.92
N GLY A 35 16.11 13.13 8.89
CA GLY A 35 14.79 12.53 9.00
C GLY A 35 14.82 11.05 9.34
N LEU A 36 15.73 10.28 8.72
CA LEU A 36 15.93 8.87 9.03
C LEU A 36 16.37 8.67 10.49
N ILE A 37 17.30 9.50 10.98
CA ILE A 37 17.73 9.45 12.39
C ILE A 37 16.57 9.78 13.33
N ALA A 38 15.75 10.77 12.99
CA ALA A 38 14.56 11.10 13.77
C ALA A 38 13.54 9.95 13.86
N LYS A 39 13.61 9.00 12.93
CA LYS A 39 12.78 7.78 12.89
C LYS A 39 13.50 6.51 13.37
N GLY A 40 14.69 6.63 13.95
CA GLY A 40 15.35 5.53 14.65
C GLY A 40 16.56 4.93 13.94
N PHE A 41 16.90 5.39 12.73
CA PHE A 41 18.14 4.97 12.08
C PHE A 41 19.34 5.46 12.90
N SER A 42 20.35 4.61 13.09
CA SER A 42 21.66 5.08 13.51
C SER A 42 22.28 5.99 12.43
N GLN A 43 23.24 6.83 12.82
CA GLN A 43 24.00 7.65 11.87
C GLN A 43 24.62 6.80 10.76
N THR A 44 25.14 5.61 11.09
CA THR A 44 25.72 4.69 10.11
C THR A 44 24.67 4.19 9.12
N GLN A 45 23.50 3.76 9.61
CA GLN A 45 22.40 3.31 8.74
C GLN A 45 21.88 4.44 7.84
N ALA A 46 21.72 5.65 8.37
CA ALA A 46 21.24 6.80 7.59
C ALA A 46 22.26 7.21 6.51
N ASN A 47 23.56 7.21 6.85
CA ASN A 47 24.62 7.47 5.88
C ASN A 47 24.68 6.38 4.81
N ASP A 48 24.57 5.12 5.19
CA ASP A 48 24.54 4.01 4.24
C ASP A 48 23.30 4.08 3.33
N PHE A 49 22.14 4.44 3.90
CA PHE A 49 20.90 4.59 3.15
C PHE A 49 21.04 5.61 2.03
N ILE A 50 21.57 6.81 2.30
CA ILE A 50 21.75 7.82 1.25
C ILE A 50 22.82 7.44 0.24
N GLN A 51 23.74 6.52 0.56
CA GLN A 51 24.65 6.01 -0.46
C GLN A 51 23.89 5.14 -1.46
N HIS A 52 22.91 4.35 -1.03
CA HIS A 52 22.21 3.36 -1.86
C HIS A 52 20.89 3.86 -2.46
N TRP A 53 20.20 4.80 -1.81
CA TRP A 53 18.84 5.14 -2.18
C TRP A 53 18.68 6.63 -2.45
N SER A 54 17.81 6.92 -3.40
CA SER A 54 17.31 8.26 -3.65
C SER A 54 15.78 8.26 -3.57
N VAL A 55 15.22 9.36 -3.08
CA VAL A 55 13.77 9.58 -3.11
C VAL A 55 13.42 10.10 -4.49
N VAL A 56 12.46 9.47 -5.17
CA VAL A 56 11.95 10.00 -6.43
C VAL A 56 11.21 11.30 -6.14
N GLY A 57 11.65 12.40 -6.75
CA GLY A 57 11.13 13.75 -6.45
C GLY A 57 9.62 13.84 -6.64
N GLY A 58 8.92 14.40 -5.64
CA GLY A 58 7.46 14.54 -5.66
C GLY A 58 6.68 13.25 -5.41
N SER A 59 7.36 12.13 -5.13
CA SER A 59 6.69 10.85 -4.91
C SER A 59 6.19 10.64 -3.48
N HIS A 60 6.74 11.31 -2.47
CA HIS A 60 6.31 11.06 -1.10
C HIS A 60 4.82 11.44 -0.91
N GLN A 61 4.02 10.45 -0.52
CA GLN A 61 2.64 10.63 -0.12
C GLN A 61 2.59 10.82 1.39
N ILE A 62 2.28 12.04 1.82
CA ILE A 62 2.02 12.35 3.23
C ILE A 62 0.87 11.50 3.76
N ASN A 63 0.84 11.31 5.08
CA ASN A 63 -0.19 10.54 5.75
C ASN A 63 -1.60 11.06 5.44
N MET A 64 -2.39 10.23 4.77
CA MET A 64 -3.78 10.50 4.42
C MET A 64 -4.72 10.27 5.62
N PRO A 65 -5.98 10.75 5.56
CA PRO A 65 -6.97 10.48 6.60
C PRO A 65 -7.19 8.99 6.90
N SER A 66 -7.02 8.11 5.90
CA SER A 66 -7.07 6.64 6.05
C SER A 66 -5.87 6.07 6.81
N GLY A 67 -4.81 6.84 7.03
CA GLY A 67 -3.51 6.37 7.51
C GLY A 67 -2.57 5.88 6.40
N PHE A 68 -2.96 5.98 5.12
CA PHE A 68 -2.10 5.62 4.01
C PHE A 68 -0.95 6.63 3.82
N SER A 69 0.27 6.11 3.65
CA SER A 69 1.45 6.87 3.25
C SER A 69 2.43 5.94 2.53
N ALA A 70 3.12 6.47 1.54
CA ALA A 70 4.09 5.72 0.77
C ALA A 70 5.17 6.62 0.18
N THR A 71 6.32 6.03 -0.15
CA THR A 71 7.43 6.72 -0.80
C THR A 71 8.00 5.86 -1.90
N LEU A 72 8.25 6.46 -3.07
CA LEU A 72 8.96 5.79 -4.17
C LEU A 72 10.45 6.10 -4.07
N PHE A 73 11.25 5.05 -3.95
CA PHE A 73 12.71 5.13 -3.95
C PHE A 73 13.26 4.61 -5.28
N GLN A 74 14.45 5.08 -5.64
CA GLN A 74 15.25 4.54 -6.73
C GLN A 74 16.63 4.15 -6.22
N GLY A 75 17.07 2.94 -6.55
CA GLY A 75 18.39 2.43 -6.22
C GLY A 75 19.49 3.14 -7.00
N LYS A 76 20.57 3.52 -6.31
CA LYS A 76 21.80 4.07 -6.87
C LYS A 76 22.73 2.95 -7.34
N ALA A 77 23.81 3.31 -8.03
CA ALA A 77 24.76 2.37 -8.65
C ALA A 77 25.36 1.31 -7.68
N ASN A 78 25.45 1.64 -6.40
CA ASN A 78 25.96 0.77 -5.34
C ASN A 78 24.89 -0.13 -4.70
N SER A 79 23.61 -0.05 -5.10
CA SER A 79 22.53 -0.87 -4.52
C SER A 79 22.55 -2.34 -4.94
N GLY A 80 23.57 -2.76 -5.69
CA GLY A 80 23.73 -4.13 -6.15
C GLY A 80 22.64 -4.49 -7.15
N GLU A 81 21.90 -5.57 -6.89
CA GLU A 81 20.83 -6.04 -7.79
C GLU A 81 19.66 -5.05 -7.93
N LEU A 82 19.55 -4.09 -7.01
CA LEU A 82 18.54 -3.03 -7.03
C LEU A 82 19.03 -1.72 -7.67
N SER A 83 20.22 -1.71 -8.31
CA SER A 83 20.69 -0.54 -9.06
C SER A 83 19.69 -0.14 -10.13
N ASP A 84 19.34 1.15 -10.17
CA ASP A 84 18.38 1.77 -11.08
C ASP A 84 16.94 1.21 -10.98
N GLN A 85 16.68 0.28 -10.05
CA GLN A 85 15.34 -0.26 -9.79
C GLN A 85 14.53 0.71 -8.93
N TYR A 86 13.22 0.67 -9.13
CA TYR A 86 12.26 1.40 -8.31
C TYR A 86 11.72 0.52 -7.19
N VAL A 87 11.61 1.08 -5.99
CA VAL A 87 11.02 0.42 -4.83
C VAL A 87 9.95 1.32 -4.23
N LEU A 88 8.69 0.85 -4.24
CA LEU A 88 7.60 1.50 -3.54
C LEU A 88 7.58 0.97 -2.10
N ALA A 89 7.89 1.83 -1.13
CA ALA A 89 7.80 1.49 0.29
C ALA A 89 6.53 2.09 0.89
N ILE A 90 5.69 1.23 1.48
CA ILE A 90 4.40 1.59 2.06
C ILE A 90 4.52 1.54 3.58
N ARG A 91 4.11 2.64 4.21
CA ARG A 91 4.13 2.79 5.66
C ARG A 91 3.01 1.95 6.28
N GLY A 92 3.28 1.34 7.44
CA GLY A 92 2.23 0.76 8.28
C GLY A 92 1.63 1.79 9.24
N THR A 93 0.68 1.36 10.07
CA THR A 93 0.07 2.21 11.11
C THR A 93 1.13 2.60 12.16
N GLU A 94 1.25 3.90 12.51
CA GLU A 94 2.05 4.36 13.66
C GLU A 94 1.24 4.18 14.95
N GLN A 95 1.08 2.93 15.40
CA GLN A 95 0.74 2.62 16.78
C GLN A 95 1.62 1.45 17.21
N THR A 96 2.27 1.63 18.35
CA THR A 96 3.27 0.73 18.95
C THR A 96 2.84 -0.73 18.82
N LEU A 97 3.75 -1.63 18.44
CA LEU A 97 3.49 -3.09 18.28
C LEU A 97 2.81 -3.77 19.49
N ILE A 98 2.79 -3.12 20.66
CA ILE A 98 2.11 -3.59 21.87
C ILE A 98 0.62 -3.18 21.89
N ASP A 99 0.27 -2.03 21.30
CA ASP A 99 -1.11 -1.53 21.16
C ASP A 99 -1.88 -2.27 20.05
N LEU A 100 -1.15 -2.80 19.05
CA LEU A 100 -1.76 -3.58 17.97
C LEU A 100 -2.19 -4.99 18.43
N VAL A 101 -1.60 -5.50 19.51
CA VAL A 101 -1.97 -6.79 20.14
C VAL A 101 -2.98 -6.59 21.26
N GLY A 102 -3.13 -5.34 21.74
CA GLY A 102 -4.03 -4.95 22.83
C GLY A 102 -5.16 -4.04 22.34
N ALA A 103 -6.33 -4.64 22.16
CA ALA A 103 -7.64 -4.00 22.00
C ALA A 103 -7.98 -3.32 20.65
N ASP A 104 -7.09 -2.58 19.98
CA ASP A 104 -7.51 -1.77 18.81
C ASP A 104 -6.88 -2.20 17.46
N GLY A 105 -5.84 -3.04 17.45
CA GLY A 105 -5.18 -3.51 16.21
C GLY A 105 -5.92 -4.61 15.45
N GLY A 106 -6.98 -5.18 16.04
CA GLY A 106 -7.84 -6.16 15.40
C GLY A 106 -8.82 -5.52 14.41
N ASP A 107 -9.34 -4.32 14.69
CA ASP A 107 -10.52 -3.78 14.00
C ASP A 107 -10.28 -3.34 12.55
N ILE A 108 -9.03 -3.04 12.15
CA ILE A 108 -8.69 -2.68 10.76
C ILE A 108 -8.49 -3.93 9.87
N LEU A 109 -8.27 -5.11 10.47
CA LEU A 109 -7.94 -6.35 9.77
C LEU A 109 -8.98 -7.48 9.98
N LEU A 110 -9.91 -7.33 10.93
CA LEU A 110 -10.92 -8.36 11.27
C LEU A 110 -11.94 -8.59 10.14
N ASP A 111 -12.28 -7.57 9.35
CA ASP A 111 -13.10 -7.70 8.14
C ASP A 111 -12.29 -8.11 6.88
N GLY A 112 -11.00 -8.41 7.04
CA GLY A 112 -10.14 -8.94 5.98
C GLY A 112 -9.64 -7.94 4.93
N LEU A 113 -9.97 -6.64 5.05
CA LEU A 113 -9.57 -5.59 4.09
C LEU A 113 -9.35 -4.22 4.75
N ALA A 114 -8.17 -3.64 4.50
CA ALA A 114 -7.89 -2.22 4.73
C ALA A 114 -8.45 -1.37 3.56
N VAL A 115 -9.78 -1.39 3.35
CA VAL A 115 -10.43 -0.87 2.12
C VAL A 115 -10.00 0.55 1.79
N ASP A 116 -10.10 1.48 2.74
CA ASP A 116 -9.76 2.89 2.51
C ASP A 116 -8.28 3.06 2.16
N GLN A 117 -7.37 2.34 2.84
CA GLN A 117 -5.94 2.39 2.54
C GLN A 117 -5.62 1.77 1.18
N ILE A 118 -6.34 0.73 0.75
CA ILE A 118 -6.15 0.13 -0.58
C ILE A 118 -6.70 1.04 -1.68
N ILE A 119 -7.81 1.76 -1.44
CA ILE A 119 -8.31 2.80 -2.36
C ILE A 119 -7.27 3.92 -2.51
N ASP A 120 -6.70 4.39 -1.40
CA ASP A 120 -5.65 5.41 -1.44
C ASP A 120 -4.37 4.90 -2.13
N LEU A 121 -3.98 3.65 -1.91
CA LEU A 121 -2.89 2.99 -2.62
C LEU A 121 -3.16 2.93 -4.13
N TYR A 122 -4.37 2.56 -4.54
CA TYR A 122 -4.77 2.54 -5.94
C TYR A 122 -4.66 3.94 -6.54
N ASN A 123 -5.27 4.95 -5.92
CA ASN A 123 -5.29 6.33 -6.39
C ASN A 123 -3.89 6.94 -6.47
N TYR A 124 -3.05 6.68 -5.48
CA TYR A 124 -1.66 7.11 -5.47
C TYR A 124 -0.86 6.45 -6.59
N THR A 125 -1.07 5.16 -6.85
CA THR A 125 -0.40 4.46 -7.95
C THR A 125 -0.84 4.98 -9.32
N GLN A 126 -2.12 5.31 -9.48
CA GLN A 126 -2.62 5.96 -10.70
C GLN A 126 -1.93 7.32 -10.91
N LYS A 127 -1.79 8.12 -9.85
CA LYS A 127 -1.05 9.39 -9.89
C LYS A 127 0.43 9.21 -10.24
N LEU A 128 1.10 8.17 -9.74
CA LEU A 128 2.49 7.87 -10.08
C LEU A 128 2.68 7.49 -11.55
N THR A 129 1.69 6.87 -12.18
CA THR A 129 1.83 6.24 -13.51
C THR A 129 1.24 7.07 -14.65
N HIS A 130 0.31 7.98 -14.35
CA HIS A 130 -0.34 8.83 -15.36
C HIS A 130 0.16 10.26 -15.28
N THR A 131 0.34 10.91 -16.43
CA THR A 131 0.54 12.37 -16.51
C THR A 131 -0.79 13.05 -16.80
N GLY A 132 -1.22 13.98 -15.93
CA GLY A 132 -2.49 14.68 -16.08
C GLY A 132 -3.69 13.85 -15.63
N ALA A 133 -4.59 13.52 -16.56
CA ALA A 133 -5.87 12.91 -16.20
C ALA A 133 -5.76 11.42 -15.85
N TYR A 134 -6.43 11.00 -14.77
CA TYR A 134 -6.59 9.58 -14.39
C TYR A 134 -7.92 9.35 -13.67
N GLN A 135 -8.37 8.08 -13.62
CA GLN A 135 -9.55 7.69 -12.83
C GLN A 135 -9.14 7.32 -11.41
N ALA A 136 -9.66 8.04 -10.43
CA ALA A 136 -9.51 7.77 -9.01
C ALA A 136 -10.75 7.01 -8.50
N ALA A 137 -10.53 5.97 -7.70
CA ALA A 137 -11.56 5.19 -7.04
C ALA A 137 -12.07 5.89 -5.77
N LYS A 138 -13.35 5.70 -5.46
CA LYS A 138 -14.00 6.20 -4.25
C LYS A 138 -15.01 5.19 -3.71
N LEU A 139 -14.99 4.99 -2.39
CA LEU A 139 -15.99 4.18 -1.69
C LEU A 139 -17.30 4.97 -1.54
N ILE A 140 -18.41 4.38 -1.97
CA ILE A 140 -19.75 4.98 -1.89
C ILE A 140 -20.65 4.02 -1.11
N LYS A 141 -21.22 4.53 -0.01
CA LYS A 141 -22.28 3.83 0.71
C LYS A 141 -23.53 3.77 -0.16
N VAL A 142 -24.12 2.58 -0.27
CA VAL A 142 -25.34 2.36 -1.03
C VAL A 142 -26.53 2.57 -0.09
N ASP A 143 -27.13 3.75 -0.16
CA ASP A 143 -28.38 4.05 0.54
C ASP A 143 -29.57 3.46 -0.22
N GLY A 144 -30.53 2.85 0.50
CA GLY A 144 -31.84 2.53 -0.04
C GLY A 144 -31.85 1.49 -1.16
N VAL A 145 -31.31 0.29 -0.90
CA VAL A 145 -31.68 -0.90 -1.67
C VAL A 145 -33.20 -0.97 -1.79
N ASP A 146 -33.74 -1.11 -3.00
CA ASP A 146 -35.18 -1.23 -3.36
C ASP A 146 -35.96 -2.18 -2.44
N GLY A 147 -36.26 -1.77 -1.21
CA GLY A 147 -36.83 -2.61 -0.14
C GLY A 147 -36.00 -3.86 0.24
N GLY A 148 -34.73 -3.97 -0.17
CA GLY A 148 -33.87 -5.14 0.08
C GLY A 148 -33.18 -5.11 1.45
N PRO A 149 -32.77 -6.26 2.00
CA PRO A 149 -32.00 -6.29 3.26
C PRO A 149 -30.58 -5.74 3.06
N ILE A 150 -30.08 -4.98 4.04
CA ILE A 150 -28.67 -4.56 4.11
C ILE A 150 -27.91 -5.71 4.79
N ASP A 151 -27.57 -6.73 4.00
CA ASP A 151 -26.83 -7.89 4.48
C ASP A 151 -25.76 -8.35 3.48
N ALA A 152 -24.88 -9.24 3.96
CA ALA A 152 -23.80 -9.82 3.18
C ALA A 152 -24.29 -10.63 1.96
N PHE A 153 -25.49 -11.21 2.02
CA PHE A 153 -26.05 -12.00 0.92
C PHE A 153 -26.46 -11.10 -0.25
N TYR A 154 -27.13 -9.98 0.04
CA TYR A 154 -27.45 -8.97 -0.95
C TYR A 154 -26.18 -8.42 -1.60
N ALA A 155 -25.18 -8.05 -0.80
CA ALA A 155 -23.94 -7.49 -1.33
C ALA A 155 -23.23 -8.47 -2.28
N LYS A 156 -23.11 -9.74 -1.86
CA LYS A 156 -22.51 -10.79 -2.68
C LYS A 156 -23.23 -11.00 -4.01
N THR A 157 -24.57 -11.05 -4.00
CA THR A 157 -25.36 -11.30 -5.22
C THR A 157 -25.35 -10.14 -6.22
N HIS A 158 -25.05 -8.92 -5.76
CA HIS A 158 -25.00 -7.71 -6.59
C HIS A 158 -23.56 -7.26 -6.89
N GLY A 159 -22.55 -8.03 -6.48
CA GLY A 159 -21.14 -7.66 -6.67
C GLY A 159 -20.78 -6.38 -5.93
N LEU A 160 -21.31 -6.20 -4.72
CA LEU A 160 -21.05 -5.08 -3.80
C LEU A 160 -20.17 -5.56 -2.63
N LEU A 161 -19.70 -4.62 -1.81
CA LEU A 161 -19.02 -4.91 -0.55
C LEU A 161 -20.01 -4.87 0.60
N PHE A 162 -19.86 -5.75 1.58
CA PHE A 162 -20.52 -5.65 2.87
C PHE A 162 -19.45 -5.45 3.93
N LEU A 163 -19.37 -4.26 4.51
CA LEU A 163 -18.39 -3.97 5.56
C LEU A 163 -19.13 -4.00 6.90
N ASP A 164 -18.57 -4.66 7.91
CA ASP A 164 -19.16 -4.84 9.24
C ASP A 164 -18.25 -4.25 10.32
N GLY A 165 -17.78 -3.02 10.05
CA GLY A 165 -16.93 -2.24 10.96
C GLY A 165 -17.70 -1.14 11.67
N VAL A 166 -17.02 -0.02 11.92
CA VAL A 166 -17.59 1.16 12.61
C VAL A 166 -18.87 1.67 11.95
N GLU A 167 -18.98 1.53 10.63
CA GLU A 167 -20.20 1.81 9.88
C GLU A 167 -20.61 0.59 9.04
N THR A 168 -21.36 -0.32 9.64
CA THR A 168 -21.92 -1.47 8.91
C THR A 168 -22.78 -1.01 7.73
N GLY A 169 -22.55 -1.59 6.56
CA GLY A 169 -23.31 -1.23 5.36
C GLY A 169 -22.88 -1.95 4.09
N ILE A 170 -23.60 -1.65 3.02
CA ILE A 170 -23.26 -2.10 1.67
C ILE A 170 -22.62 -0.95 0.91
N TYR A 171 -21.52 -1.25 0.23
CA TYR A 171 -20.71 -0.25 -0.45
C TYR A 171 -20.41 -0.66 -1.89
N ARG A 172 -20.19 0.33 -2.74
CA ARG A 172 -19.66 0.17 -4.11
C ARG A 172 -18.46 1.07 -4.32
N ILE A 173 -17.72 0.83 -5.40
CA ILE A 173 -16.69 1.74 -5.87
C ILE A 173 -17.20 2.52 -7.08
N ASP A 174 -17.17 3.84 -6.97
CA ASP A 174 -17.34 4.75 -8.11
C ASP A 174 -15.98 5.32 -8.51
N PHE A 175 -15.90 5.88 -9.71
CA PHE A 175 -14.70 6.54 -10.21
C PHE A 175 -14.95 7.99 -10.55
N GLU A 176 -13.96 8.84 -10.24
CA GLU A 176 -13.96 10.23 -10.64
C GLU A 176 -12.65 10.60 -11.36
N THR A 177 -12.75 11.61 -12.23
CA THR A 177 -11.58 12.06 -12.99
C THR A 177 -10.77 13.04 -12.16
N HIS A 178 -9.53 12.66 -11.87
CA HIS A 178 -8.50 13.53 -11.34
C HIS A 178 -7.62 14.05 -12.47
N ASN A 179 -6.97 15.19 -12.27
CA ASN A 179 -6.12 15.85 -13.29
C ASN A 179 -4.70 16.15 -12.80
N ASP A 180 -4.32 15.61 -11.64
CA ASP A 180 -3.04 15.84 -10.97
C ASP A 180 -2.07 14.65 -11.08
N GLY A 181 -2.24 13.82 -12.11
CA GLY A 181 -1.33 12.74 -12.44
C GLY A 181 0.09 13.25 -12.65
N ALA A 182 1.04 12.72 -11.88
CA ALA A 182 2.42 13.18 -11.83
C ALA A 182 3.33 12.44 -12.82
N GLY A 183 3.00 11.20 -13.20
CA GLY A 183 3.77 10.41 -14.18
C GLY A 183 5.25 10.25 -13.78
N LEU A 184 5.49 9.89 -12.52
CA LEU A 184 6.83 9.77 -11.94
C LEU A 184 7.53 8.46 -12.29
N LEU A 185 6.78 7.44 -12.70
CA LEU A 185 7.33 6.18 -13.19
C LEU A 185 7.43 6.20 -14.72
N PRO A 186 8.58 5.81 -15.31
CA PRO A 186 8.70 5.62 -16.75
C PRO A 186 7.69 4.60 -17.29
N VAL A 187 7.25 4.78 -18.53
CA VAL A 187 6.38 3.81 -19.21
C VAL A 187 7.07 2.44 -19.26
N GLY A 188 6.39 1.41 -18.78
CA GLY A 188 6.90 0.04 -18.73
C GLY A 188 7.87 -0.23 -17.58
N ALA A 189 8.11 0.73 -16.68
CA ALA A 189 8.81 0.48 -15.44
C ALA A 189 8.06 -0.57 -14.61
N GLN A 190 8.81 -1.37 -13.87
CA GLN A 190 8.27 -2.25 -12.84
C GLN A 190 8.87 -1.83 -11.49
N VAL A 191 8.18 -2.14 -10.41
CA VAL A 191 8.56 -1.72 -9.05
C VAL A 191 8.60 -2.93 -8.12
N HIS A 192 9.63 -2.98 -7.27
CA HIS A 192 9.56 -3.78 -6.06
C HIS A 192 8.64 -3.07 -5.07
N VAL A 193 7.93 -3.82 -4.24
CA VAL A 193 7.05 -3.22 -3.23
C VAL A 193 7.37 -3.81 -1.87
N THR A 194 7.50 -2.95 -0.87
CA THR A 194 7.81 -3.37 0.50
C THR A 194 7.00 -2.59 1.51
N GLY A 195 6.83 -3.15 2.69
CA GLY A 195 6.22 -2.46 3.82
C GLY A 195 6.26 -3.32 5.08
N HIS A 196 6.13 -2.65 6.23
CA HIS A 196 6.07 -3.28 7.53
C HIS A 196 4.64 -3.31 8.08
N SER A 197 4.24 -4.40 8.75
CA SER A 197 2.91 -4.53 9.38
C SER A 197 1.78 -4.31 8.35
N LEU A 198 0.89 -3.33 8.57
CA LEU A 198 -0.14 -2.96 7.57
C LEU A 198 0.46 -2.60 6.20
N GLY A 199 1.65 -1.97 6.17
CA GLY A 199 2.34 -1.67 4.91
C GLY A 199 2.70 -2.93 4.12
N GLY A 200 3.00 -4.03 4.81
CA GLY A 200 3.22 -5.34 4.18
C GLY A 200 1.94 -5.92 3.59
N HIS A 201 0.80 -5.81 4.30
CA HIS A 201 -0.50 -6.18 3.75
C HIS A 201 -0.84 -5.35 2.49
N LEU A 202 -0.56 -4.05 2.51
CA LEU A 202 -0.73 -3.17 1.34
C LEU A 202 0.24 -3.49 0.21
N ALA A 203 1.45 -3.96 0.50
CA ALA A 203 2.38 -4.44 -0.53
C ALA A 203 1.83 -5.68 -1.26
N ALA A 204 1.20 -6.61 -0.54
CA ALA A 204 0.47 -7.71 -1.16
C ALA A 204 -0.72 -7.19 -1.98
N ALA A 205 -1.50 -6.24 -1.45
CA ALA A 205 -2.62 -5.65 -2.19
C ALA A 205 -2.14 -5.02 -3.52
N PHE A 206 -1.00 -4.33 -3.50
CA PHE A 206 -0.40 -3.75 -4.70
C PHE A 206 -0.12 -4.80 -5.77
N SER A 207 0.49 -5.94 -5.41
CA SER A 207 0.84 -6.97 -6.40
C SER A 207 -0.38 -7.56 -7.09
N ARG A 208 -1.52 -7.58 -6.39
CA ARG A 208 -2.81 -7.99 -6.96
C ARG A 208 -3.48 -6.89 -7.78
N LEU A 209 -3.41 -5.63 -7.36
CA LEU A 209 -3.97 -4.50 -8.13
C LEU A 209 -3.23 -4.28 -9.44
N PHE A 210 -1.90 -4.36 -9.41
CA PHE A 210 -1.04 -3.94 -10.52
C PHE A 210 -0.04 -5.04 -10.88
N PRO A 211 -0.50 -6.23 -11.32
CA PRO A 211 0.37 -7.39 -11.55
C PRO A 211 1.43 -7.17 -12.63
N SER A 212 1.18 -6.28 -13.60
CA SER A 212 2.16 -5.90 -14.63
C SER A 212 3.22 -4.92 -14.12
N LEU A 213 2.89 -4.13 -13.10
CA LEU A 213 3.77 -3.13 -12.49
C LEU A 213 4.59 -3.72 -11.35
N ALA A 214 4.04 -4.65 -10.58
CA ALA A 214 4.72 -5.30 -9.47
C ALA A 214 5.77 -6.31 -9.95
N LEU A 215 7.03 -6.13 -9.54
CA LEU A 215 8.07 -7.15 -9.66
C LEU A 215 7.89 -8.24 -8.61
N ASP A 216 7.78 -7.82 -7.36
CA ASP A 216 7.49 -8.63 -6.19
C ASP A 216 6.88 -7.77 -5.06
N ALA A 217 6.34 -8.45 -4.05
CA ALA A 217 5.87 -7.86 -2.80
C ALA A 217 6.60 -8.47 -1.58
N THR A 218 7.55 -7.72 -1.02
CA THR A 218 8.26 -8.12 0.19
C THR A 218 7.56 -7.61 1.44
N MET A 219 6.92 -8.51 2.19
CA MET A 219 6.16 -8.16 3.39
C MET A 219 7.02 -8.35 4.66
N ILE A 220 7.32 -7.27 5.38
CA ILE A 220 8.02 -7.35 6.66
C ILE A 220 6.97 -7.42 7.77
N ASN A 221 6.81 -8.59 8.40
CA ASN A 221 5.79 -8.79 9.45
C ASN A 221 4.37 -8.36 9.02
N GLY A 222 4.04 -8.55 7.73
CA GLY A 222 2.72 -8.22 7.18
C GLY A 222 1.74 -9.38 7.32
N ALA A 223 0.48 -9.07 7.59
CA ALA A 223 -0.57 -10.09 7.80
C ALA A 223 -0.95 -10.86 6.51
N GLY A 224 -0.66 -10.30 5.33
CA GLY A 224 -1.08 -10.88 4.04
C GLY A 224 -2.60 -10.91 3.87
N PHE A 225 -3.09 -11.74 2.95
CA PHE A 225 -4.51 -12.03 2.75
C PHE A 225 -4.71 -13.53 2.95
N THR A 226 -5.66 -13.94 3.81
CA THR A 226 -5.97 -15.36 4.03
C THR A 226 -7.26 -15.73 3.31
N GLU A 227 -7.28 -16.87 2.63
CA GLU A 227 -8.49 -17.44 1.99
C GLU A 227 -9.30 -18.35 2.95
N ASP A 228 -8.86 -18.50 4.21
CA ASP A 228 -9.33 -19.58 5.10
C ASP A 228 -10.04 -19.12 6.39
N PHE A 229 -10.24 -17.82 6.61
CA PHE A 229 -11.09 -17.35 7.70
C PHE A 229 -12.54 -17.27 7.24
N SER A 230 -13.23 -18.40 7.38
CA SER A 230 -14.68 -18.54 7.24
C SER A 230 -15.44 -17.62 8.19
N LEU A 231 -15.67 -16.39 7.76
CA LEU A 231 -17.00 -15.81 7.76
C LEU A 231 -17.32 -15.53 6.30
N LEU A 232 -18.56 -15.76 5.91
CA LEU A 232 -19.06 -15.69 4.53
C LEU A 232 -18.85 -14.34 3.83
N THR A 233 -18.09 -13.40 4.41
CA THR A 233 -17.80 -12.00 4.06
C THR A 233 -16.40 -11.76 3.50
N ASN A 234 -15.34 -12.33 4.07
CA ASN A 234 -13.97 -11.87 3.78
C ASN A 234 -13.51 -12.23 2.36
N ASP A 235 -13.66 -13.47 1.92
CA ASP A 235 -13.20 -13.87 0.57
C ASP A 235 -14.00 -13.18 -0.54
N PHE A 236 -15.32 -13.01 -0.37
CA PHE A 236 -16.08 -12.30 -1.39
C PHE A 236 -15.79 -10.81 -1.35
N ASN A 237 -15.63 -10.18 -0.18
CA ASN A 237 -15.32 -8.76 -0.12
C ASN A 237 -13.96 -8.51 -0.76
N VAL A 238 -12.95 -9.33 -0.43
CA VAL A 238 -11.62 -9.29 -1.06
C VAL A 238 -11.77 -9.42 -2.57
N ASN A 239 -12.38 -10.49 -3.05
CA ASN A 239 -12.50 -10.73 -4.49
C ASN A 239 -13.33 -9.67 -5.20
N ASN A 240 -14.48 -9.26 -4.66
CA ASN A 240 -15.33 -8.23 -5.22
C ASN A 240 -14.60 -6.89 -5.26
N PHE A 241 -13.93 -6.51 -4.17
CA PHE A 241 -13.21 -5.25 -4.10
C PHE A 241 -12.10 -5.19 -5.15
N PHE A 242 -11.21 -6.18 -5.22
CA PHE A 242 -10.17 -6.21 -6.26
C PHE A 242 -10.79 -6.22 -7.66
N ASN A 243 -11.88 -6.95 -7.90
CA ASN A 243 -12.57 -6.94 -9.19
C ASN A 243 -13.16 -5.56 -9.53
N MET A 244 -13.74 -4.83 -8.57
CA MET A 244 -14.31 -3.49 -8.77
C MET A 244 -13.27 -2.47 -9.23
N ILE A 245 -12.03 -2.59 -8.75
CA ILE A 245 -10.94 -1.65 -9.07
C ILE A 245 -9.91 -2.21 -10.06
N GLY A 246 -10.26 -3.28 -10.77
CA GLY A 246 -9.49 -3.80 -11.90
C GLY A 246 -8.26 -4.63 -11.51
N GLY A 247 -8.17 -5.09 -10.26
CA GLY A 247 -7.15 -6.02 -9.81
C GLY A 247 -7.34 -7.44 -10.34
N ALA A 248 -6.31 -8.26 -10.18
CA ALA A 248 -6.34 -9.67 -10.55
C ALA A 248 -7.33 -10.49 -9.70
N SER A 249 -7.82 -11.59 -10.25
CA SER A 249 -8.77 -12.49 -9.56
C SER A 249 -8.16 -13.25 -8.39
N GLN A 250 -6.83 -13.37 -8.32
CA GLN A 250 -6.08 -14.07 -7.28
C GLN A 250 -4.67 -13.48 -7.16
N PHE A 251 -3.98 -13.76 -6.05
CA PHE A 251 -2.56 -13.42 -5.90
C PHE A 251 -1.69 -14.32 -6.79
N ASP A 252 -0.64 -13.75 -7.37
CA ASP A 252 0.37 -14.49 -8.12
C ASP A 252 1.47 -14.94 -7.17
N SER A 253 1.59 -16.25 -6.94
CA SER A 253 2.61 -16.81 -6.02
C SER A 253 4.05 -16.70 -6.53
N SER A 254 4.25 -16.20 -7.75
CA SER A 254 5.56 -15.85 -8.28
C SER A 254 5.99 -14.40 -7.97
N LYS A 255 5.11 -13.62 -7.35
CA LYS A 255 5.30 -12.22 -6.94
C LYS A 255 5.49 -12.11 -5.43
#